data_AF-A0A9W9TJG2-F1
#
_entry.id   AF-A0A9W9TJG2-F1
#
_cell.length_a   1.000
_cell.length_b   1.000
_cell.length_c   1.000
_cell.angle_alpha   90.00
_cell.angle_beta   90.00
_cell.angle_gamma   90.00
#
_symmetry.space_group_name_H-M   'P 1'
#
loop_
_entity.id
_entity.type
_entity.pdbx_description
1 polymer ?
#
loop_
_entity_poly.entity_id
_entity_poly.type
_entity_poly.pdbx_seq_one_letter_code
_entity_poly.pdbx_strand_id
1 'polypeptide(L)'
;MDGGTLTVLIREDGECDGLEIADLQSTEKLDSEGIGLEASLLPVPAATDEVVIFVGTRMQRLFGKATARACVHRVRAPTQPKSSGAERFSLAIFCAPPKSFGRQQSLQ
;
A
#
# COMPACT_ATOMS: atom_id res chain seq x y z
N MET A 1 2.59 -4.69 -1.37
CA MET A 1 1.69 -4.15 -2.42
C MET A 1 0.31 -4.72 -2.20
N ASP A 2 -0.72 -3.92 -2.40
CA ASP A 2 -2.09 -4.37 -2.18
C ASP A 2 -2.73 -4.96 -3.44
N GLY A 3 -3.54 -6.00 -3.26
CA GLY A 3 -4.23 -6.73 -4.33
C GLY A 3 -5.44 -6.01 -4.91
N GLY A 4 -5.90 -4.94 -4.28
CA GLY A 4 -7.11 -4.18 -4.65
C GLY A 4 -6.90 -3.23 -5.82
N THR A 5 -7.92 -2.39 -6.06
CA THR A 5 -7.83 -1.24 -6.97
C THR A 5 -7.14 -0.09 -6.26
N LEU A 6 -7.63 0.26 -5.07
CA LEU A 6 -7.08 1.29 -4.20
C LEU A 6 -7.04 0.79 -2.76
N THR A 7 -6.16 1.37 -1.95
CA THR A 7 -6.21 1.26 -0.50
C THR A 7 -6.26 2.67 0.06
N VAL A 8 -7.21 2.94 0.95
CA VAL A 8 -7.27 4.17 1.74
C VAL A 8 -6.70 3.87 3.13
N LEU A 9 -5.64 4.56 3.51
CA LEU A 9 -4.99 4.41 4.79
C LEU A 9 -5.20 5.67 5.63
N ILE A 10 -5.88 5.50 6.76
CA ILE A 10 -6.03 6.52 7.80
C ILE A 10 -5.04 6.16 8.91
N ARG A 11 -4.27 7.13 9.37
CA ARG A 11 -3.22 6.94 10.38
C ARG A 11 -3.46 7.89 11.55
N GLU A 12 -3.13 7.44 12.74
CA GLU A 12 -3.00 8.32 13.89
C GLU A 12 -1.91 9.37 13.64
N ASP A 13 -2.17 10.60 14.07
CA ASP A 13 -1.20 11.69 13.98
C ASP A 13 -0.05 11.43 14.96
N GLY A 14 1.13 11.14 14.43
CA GLY A 14 2.30 10.84 15.24
C GLY A 14 3.57 10.84 14.41
N GLU A 15 4.62 11.46 14.94
CA GLU A 15 5.94 11.57 14.29
C GLU A 15 6.61 10.21 14.02
N CYS A 16 6.03 9.11 14.51
CA CYS A 16 6.61 7.78 14.52
C CYS A 16 5.67 6.69 13.99
N ASP A 17 4.80 6.95 13.02
CA ASP A 17 3.93 5.90 12.45
C ASP A 17 4.71 4.82 11.66
N GLY A 18 5.89 5.17 11.15
CA GLY A 18 6.82 4.28 10.46
C GLY A 18 6.40 3.84 9.07
N LEU A 19 5.44 4.52 8.43
CA LEU A 19 5.09 4.23 7.04
C LEU A 19 6.24 4.59 6.10
N GLU A 20 6.64 3.66 5.25
CA GLU A 20 7.64 3.87 4.21
C GLU A 20 7.09 3.39 2.86
N ILE A 21 7.30 4.18 1.81
CA ILE A 21 6.91 3.85 0.42
C ILE A 21 8.15 3.71 -0.46
N ALA A 22 8.11 2.79 -1.42
CA ALA A 22 9.21 2.63 -2.35
C ALA A 22 9.23 3.77 -3.37
N ASP A 23 10.41 4.34 -3.61
CA ASP A 23 10.62 5.30 -4.67
C ASP A 23 10.28 4.66 -6.02
N LEU A 24 9.41 5.33 -6.78
CA LEU A 24 8.95 4.90 -8.09
C LEU A 24 10.13 4.69 -9.06
N GLN A 25 11.22 5.45 -8.95
CA GLN A 25 12.38 5.24 -9.83
C GLN A 25 13.09 3.91 -9.54
N SER A 26 13.18 3.52 -8.26
CA SER A 26 13.80 2.26 -7.84
C SER A 26 12.98 1.01 -8.19
N THR A 27 11.66 1.17 -8.43
CA THR A 27 10.74 0.06 -8.75
C THR A 27 10.56 -0.19 -10.26
N GLU A 28 11.34 0.50 -11.12
CA GLU A 28 11.36 0.23 -12.57
C GLU A 28 12.22 -0.97 -12.95
N LYS A 29 13.27 -1.23 -12.18
CA LYS A 29 14.32 -2.21 -12.51
C LYS A 29 14.04 -3.63 -12.01
N LEU A 30 12.99 -3.83 -11.22
CA LEU A 30 12.75 -5.09 -10.51
C LEU A 30 11.38 -5.67 -10.89
N ASP A 31 11.35 -7.00 -11.01
CA ASP A 31 10.11 -7.78 -11.03
C ASP A 31 9.37 -7.64 -9.68
N SER A 32 8.09 -8.03 -9.65
CA SER A 32 7.24 -7.82 -8.47
C SER A 32 7.73 -8.51 -7.20
N GLU A 33 8.61 -9.51 -7.31
CA GLU A 33 9.24 -10.21 -6.18
C GLU A 33 10.52 -9.50 -5.68
N GLY A 34 11.32 -8.89 -6.56
CA GLY A 34 12.58 -8.24 -6.19
C GLY A 34 12.46 -6.85 -5.54
N ILE A 35 11.33 -6.15 -5.73
CA ILE A 35 11.19 -4.76 -5.27
C ILE A 35 11.38 -4.59 -3.75
N GLY A 36 11.07 -5.61 -2.93
CA GLY A 36 11.19 -5.51 -1.48
C GLY A 36 12.62 -5.46 -0.93
N LEU A 37 13.63 -5.87 -1.72
CA LEU A 37 15.01 -6.07 -1.23
C LEU A 37 15.97 -4.92 -1.61
N GLU A 38 15.75 -4.28 -2.75
CA GLU A 38 16.66 -3.23 -3.28
C GLU A 38 16.00 -1.87 -3.48
N ALA A 39 14.69 -1.75 -3.26
CA ALA A 39 14.04 -0.45 -3.41
C ALA A 39 14.45 0.54 -2.33
N SER A 40 14.68 1.79 -2.73
CA SER A 40 14.83 2.90 -1.80
C SER A 40 13.46 3.18 -1.19
N LEU A 41 13.37 3.12 0.13
CA LEU A 41 12.13 3.30 0.88
C LEU A 41 12.16 4.66 1.58
N LEU A 42 11.22 5.51 1.21
CA LEU A 42 11.08 6.88 1.68
C LEU A 42 10.04 6.94 2.80
N PRO A 43 10.34 7.59 3.95
CA PRO A 43 9.35 7.78 5.00
C PRO A 43 8.22 8.68 4.51
N VAL A 44 6.99 8.38 4.91
CA VAL A 44 5.82 9.21 4.64
C VAL A 44 5.39 9.89 5.93
N PRO A 45 5.64 11.20 6.10
CA PRO A 45 5.20 11.93 7.29
C PRO A 45 3.70 11.75 7.54
N ALA A 46 3.32 11.60 8.80
CA ALA A 46 1.93 11.76 9.21
C ALA A 46 1.58 13.26 9.19
N ALA A 47 0.35 13.57 8.81
CA ALA A 47 -0.21 14.90 8.88
C ALA A 47 -1.66 14.79 9.33
N THR A 48 -2.08 15.73 10.17
CA THR A 48 -3.45 15.83 10.67
C THR A 48 -4.43 16.00 9.50
N ASP A 49 -5.60 15.37 9.59
CA ASP A 49 -6.69 15.44 8.61
C ASP A 49 -6.34 14.94 7.19
N GLU A 50 -5.26 14.17 7.04
CA GLU A 50 -4.88 13.55 5.76
C GLU A 50 -5.22 12.06 5.70
N VAL A 51 -5.55 11.62 4.49
CA VAL A 51 -5.65 10.19 4.15
C VAL A 51 -4.65 9.86 3.06
N VAL A 52 -3.97 8.72 3.21
CA VAL A 52 -3.03 8.23 2.21
C VAL A 52 -3.77 7.29 1.27
N ILE A 53 -3.65 7.51 -0.04
CA ILE A 53 -4.25 6.65 -1.05
C ILE A 53 -3.14 5.89 -1.78
N PHE A 54 -3.20 4.57 -1.73
CA PHE A 54 -2.32 3.70 -2.51
C PHE A 54 -3.03 3.15 -3.73
N VAL A 55 -2.33 3.16 -4.86
CA VAL A 55 -2.71 2.40 -6.05
C VAL A 55 -2.41 0.92 -5.80
N GLY A 56 -3.41 0.08 -5.99
CA GLY A 56 -3.27 -1.37 -5.91
C GLY A 56 -2.90 -2.01 -7.25
N THR A 57 -2.52 -3.28 -7.20
CA THR A 57 -2.08 -4.06 -8.37
C THR A 57 -3.16 -4.18 -9.45
N ARG A 58 -4.45 -4.20 -9.11
CA ARG A 58 -5.53 -4.24 -10.11
C ARG A 58 -5.63 -2.94 -10.90
N MET A 59 -5.45 -1.79 -10.27
CA MET A 59 -5.49 -0.52 -10.97
C MET A 59 -4.33 -0.38 -11.95
N GLN A 60 -3.12 -0.79 -11.55
CA GLN A 60 -1.99 -0.90 -12.47
C GLN A 60 -2.30 -1.83 -13.66
N ARG A 61 -2.95 -2.98 -13.44
CA ARG A 61 -3.33 -3.88 -14.55
C ARG A 61 -4.35 -3.27 -15.50
N LEU A 62 -5.28 -2.47 -14.99
CA LEU A 62 -6.32 -1.83 -15.79
C LEU A 62 -5.79 -0.69 -16.66
N PHE A 63 -4.91 0.16 -16.11
CA PHE A 63 -4.42 1.36 -16.79
C PHE A 63 -3.00 1.24 -17.35
N GLY A 64 -2.29 0.16 -17.03
CA GLY A 64 -0.88 -0.05 -17.34
C GLY A 64 0.07 0.68 -16.39
N LYS A 65 1.30 0.16 -16.27
CA LYS A 65 2.36 0.68 -15.37
C LYS A 65 2.73 2.15 -15.65
N ALA A 66 2.63 2.60 -16.91
CA ALA A 66 2.93 3.98 -17.29
C ALA A 66 1.91 4.99 -16.74
N THR A 67 0.68 4.56 -16.47
CA THR A 67 -0.43 5.42 -16.04
C THR A 67 -0.67 5.31 -14.54
N ALA A 68 -0.61 4.09 -13.98
CA ALA A 68 -0.85 3.83 -12.57
C ALA A 68 0.12 2.75 -12.08
N ARG A 69 0.87 3.06 -11.01
CA ARG A 69 1.85 2.14 -10.43
C ARG A 69 1.39 1.65 -9.08
N ALA A 70 1.35 0.34 -8.91
CA ALA A 70 1.05 -0.28 -7.64
C ALA A 70 2.07 0.18 -6.60
N CYS A 71 1.59 0.71 -5.48
CA CYS A 71 2.44 1.22 -4.43
C CYS A 71 3.04 0.06 -3.63
N VAL A 72 4.37 0.03 -3.53
CA VAL A 72 5.09 -0.83 -2.58
C VAL A 72 5.30 -0.01 -1.31
N HIS A 73 4.87 -0.54 -0.19
CA HIS A 73 4.98 0.11 1.10
C HIS A 73 5.24 -0.93 2.19
N ARG A 74 5.78 -0.46 3.32
CA ARG A 74 5.94 -1.24 4.55
C ARG A 74 5.74 -0.34 5.77
N VAL A 75 5.53 -0.97 6.92
CA VAL A 75 5.59 -0.29 8.22
C VAL A 75 6.86 -0.73 8.93
N ARG A 76 7.72 0.23 9.23
CA ARG A 76 8.98 -0.02 9.94
C ARG A 76 8.70 -0.37 11.41
N ALA A 77 9.44 -1.36 11.92
CA ALA A 77 9.40 -1.72 13.33
C ALA A 77 9.74 -0.51 14.24
N PRO A 78 9.23 -0.46 15.47
CA PRO A 78 9.62 0.57 16.43
C PRO A 78 11.14 0.58 16.64
N THR A 79 11.75 1.77 16.58
CA THR A 79 13.20 1.97 16.77
C THR A 79 13.59 2.02 18.25
N GLN A 80 12.63 2.27 19.15
CA GLN A 80 12.85 2.23 20.59
C GLN A 80 12.27 0.95 21.20
N PRO A 81 13.01 0.29 22.12
CA PRO A 81 12.48 -0.83 22.88
C PRO A 81 11.25 -0.39 23.69
N LYS A 82 10.37 -1.36 23.99
CA LYS A 82 9.00 -1.25 24.54
C LYS A 82 8.79 -0.38 25.81
N SER A 83 9.80 0.34 26.31
CA SER A 83 9.73 1.13 27.53
C SER A 83 8.72 2.28 27.51
N SER A 84 8.18 2.68 26.34
CA SER A 84 7.15 3.73 26.25
C SER A 84 5.76 3.27 25.83
N GLY A 85 5.54 1.99 25.50
CA GLY A 85 4.19 1.49 25.16
C GLY A 85 3.46 2.25 24.04
N ALA A 86 4.18 2.99 23.18
CA ALA A 86 3.58 3.75 22.10
C ALA A 86 3.03 2.80 21.02
N GLU A 87 1.76 2.44 21.16
CA GLU A 87 0.99 1.78 20.12
C GLU A 87 0.79 2.74 18.94
N ARG A 88 0.62 2.18 17.74
CA ARG A 88 0.38 2.96 16.52
C ARG A 88 -0.93 2.50 15.94
N PHE A 89 -1.89 3.40 15.84
CA PHE A 89 -3.19 3.05 15.28
C PHE A 89 -3.29 3.48 13.81
N SER A 90 -3.81 2.58 12.98
CA SER A 90 -4.13 2.87 11.59
C SER A 90 -5.28 2.00 11.11
N LEU A 91 -6.02 2.51 10.11
CA LEU A 91 -7.11 1.81 9.45
C LEU A 91 -6.82 1.75 7.95
N ALA A 92 -6.66 0.53 7.43
CA ALA A 92 -6.52 0.27 6.01
C ALA A 92 -7.85 -0.22 5.41
N ILE A 93 -8.38 0.52 4.44
CA ILE A 93 -9.62 0.20 3.73
C ILE A 93 -9.26 -0.24 2.32
N PHE A 94 -9.48 -1.51 2.00
CA PHE A 94 -9.17 -2.08 0.69
C PHE A 94 -10.36 -1.96 -0.25
N CYS A 95 -10.22 -1.15 -1.30
CA CYS A 95 -11.22 -0.95 -2.33
C CYS A 95 -10.96 -1.88 -3.51
N ALA A 96 -11.85 -2.84 -3.73
CA ALA A 96 -11.78 -3.76 -4.86
C ALA A 96 -13.16 -3.88 -5.53
N PRO A 97 -13.22 -4.17 -6.85
CA PRO A 97 -14.49 -4.46 -7.50
C PRO A 97 -15.13 -5.70 -6.85
N PRO A 98 -16.48 -5.81 -6.92
CA PRO A 98 -17.17 -6.99 -6.43
C PRO A 98 -16.58 -8.25 -7.08
N LYS A 99 -16.48 -9.33 -6.31
CA LYS A 99 -16.19 -10.65 -6.90
C LYS A 99 -17.32 -10.91 -7.90
N SER A 100 -17.00 -11.04 -9.18
CA SER A 100 -17.98 -11.49 -10.16
C SER A 100 -18.49 -12.85 -9.71
N PHE A 101 -19.77 -12.94 -9.34
CA PHE A 101 -20.45 -14.23 -9.36
C PHE A 101 -20.35 -14.71 -10.81
N GLY A 102 -19.62 -15.81 -11.03
CA GLY A 102 -19.50 -16.39 -12.35
C GLY A 102 -20.90 -16.55 -12.96
N ARG A 103 -21.03 -16.26 -14.26
CA ARG A 103 -22.22 -16.60 -15.03
C ARG A 103 -22.66 -18.00 -14.62
N GLN A 104 -23.86 -18.13 -14.04
CA GLN A 104 -24.52 -19.43 -14.01
C GLN A 104 -24.54 -19.91 -15.47
N GLN A 105 -23.80 -20.97 -15.75
CA GLN A 105 -23.95 -21.69 -17.00
C GLN A 105 -25.40 -22.16 -17.01
N SER A 106 -26.19 -21.62 -17.95
CA SER A 106 -27.51 -22.16 -18.25
C SER A 106 -27.30 -23.59 -18.73
N LEU A 107 -27.64 -24.56 -17.88
CA LEU A 107 -27.87 -25.93 -18.31
C LEU A 107 -29.09 -25.89 -19.24
N GLN A 108 -28.85 -26.05 -20.54
CA GLN A 108 -29.82 -26.59 -21.49
C GLN A 108 -29.37 -27.99 -21.85
#